data_AF-A0AAD6ZUN1-F1
#
_entry.id   AF-A0AAD6ZUN1-F1
#
_cell.length_a   1.000
_cell.length_b   1.000
_cell.length_c   1.000
_cell.angle_alpha   90.00
_cell.angle_beta   90.00
_cell.angle_gamma   90.00
#
_symmetry.space_group_name_H-M   'P 1'
#
loop_
_entity.id
_entity.type
_entity.pdbx_description
1 polymer ?
#
loop_
_entity_poly.entity_id
_entity_poly.type
_entity_poly.pdbx_seq_one_letter_code
_entity_poly.pdbx_strand_id
1 'polypeptide(L)'
;MANNSVYELSSSDSDDGIADDDVDGMIKKMVEDNPQLFISTHLVSISINKFMVMSPELMKQKENNRKAKERRLKKKKCKAAEKVDDNDSAPTSKRAKRGKVKVELEDDLDSPTEFTGYIHVLKPLPALPPPKSRSAKSKPEVQYISCGLFNFDSNCSFDLFVTILATFLPCAPSHIVLEKTEWKSRTPANHPPLPLMWQDWIQGPRKPAADALLWDTNDNDNNGNKVEAGPSNGVFDYTKLEARTTEESVNEQKISFDRSVAPYVEELKERWPENSTGKQIYTDKLGYH
;
A
#
# COMPACT_ATOMS: atom_id res chain seq x y z
N MET A 1 -25.73 -70.05 -55.26
CA MET A 1 -26.67 -69.55 -54.22
C MET A 1 -25.87 -68.82 -53.16
N ALA A 2 -25.87 -67.49 -53.19
CA ALA A 2 -25.41 -66.60 -52.11
C ALA A 2 -25.88 -65.20 -52.50
N ASN A 3 -26.76 -64.58 -51.71
CA ASN A 3 -27.31 -63.26 -51.99
C ASN A 3 -26.53 -62.21 -51.20
N ASN A 4 -25.83 -61.31 -51.89
CA ASN A 4 -25.29 -60.11 -51.24
C ASN A 4 -26.34 -58.99 -51.33
N SER A 5 -27.02 -58.74 -50.22
CA SER A 5 -27.91 -57.58 -50.06
C SER A 5 -27.08 -56.36 -49.71
N VAL A 6 -26.97 -55.41 -50.65
CA VAL A 6 -26.38 -54.10 -50.39
C VAL A 6 -27.42 -53.26 -49.65
N TYR A 7 -27.08 -52.82 -48.44
CA TYR A 7 -27.87 -51.81 -47.71
C TYR A 7 -27.29 -50.43 -48.02
N GLU A 8 -28.03 -49.62 -48.78
CA GLU A 8 -27.77 -48.19 -48.90
C GLU A 8 -28.17 -47.50 -47.59
N LEU A 9 -27.21 -46.81 -46.97
CA LEU A 9 -27.48 -45.91 -45.85
C LEU A 9 -27.81 -44.53 -46.42
N SER A 10 -29.11 -44.21 -46.48
CA SER A 10 -29.58 -42.85 -46.77
C SER A 10 -29.23 -41.93 -45.60
N SER A 11 -28.33 -40.97 -45.82
CA SER A 11 -28.08 -39.89 -44.86
C SER A 11 -29.28 -38.94 -44.88
N SER A 12 -29.96 -38.81 -43.76
CA SER A 12 -31.08 -37.90 -43.58
C SER A 12 -30.59 -36.60 -42.94
N ASP A 13 -30.25 -35.61 -43.76
CA ASP A 13 -29.93 -34.26 -43.29
C ASP A 13 -31.23 -33.57 -42.83
N SER A 14 -31.50 -33.57 -41.53
CA SER A 14 -32.56 -32.79 -40.90
C SER A 14 -31.99 -31.46 -40.40
N ASP A 15 -32.02 -30.47 -41.28
CA ASP A 15 -31.58 -29.08 -41.04
C ASP A 15 -32.68 -28.29 -40.32
N ASP A 16 -32.87 -28.56 -39.02
CA ASP A 16 -33.82 -27.85 -38.16
C ASP A 16 -33.25 -26.47 -37.77
N GLY A 17 -33.31 -25.54 -38.72
CA GLY A 17 -32.96 -24.13 -38.53
C GLY A 17 -33.90 -23.42 -37.56
N ILE A 18 -33.59 -23.49 -36.26
CA ILE A 18 -34.22 -22.68 -35.22
C ILE A 18 -33.81 -21.23 -35.45
N ALA A 19 -34.76 -20.38 -35.84
CA ALA A 19 -34.55 -18.95 -35.99
C ALA A 19 -34.50 -18.28 -34.60
N ASP A 20 -33.29 -17.99 -34.10
CA ASP A 20 -33.05 -17.32 -32.82
C ASP A 20 -33.41 -15.81 -32.79
N ASP A 21 -34.07 -15.29 -33.84
CA ASP A 21 -34.24 -13.86 -34.09
C ASP A 21 -35.41 -13.16 -33.33
N ASP A 22 -36.27 -13.89 -32.60
CA ASP A 22 -37.55 -13.33 -32.11
C ASP A 22 -37.66 -13.11 -30.58
N VAL A 23 -36.65 -13.53 -29.78
CA VAL A 23 -36.68 -13.33 -28.31
C VAL A 23 -36.56 -11.86 -27.93
N ASP A 24 -35.62 -11.14 -28.56
CA ASP A 24 -35.34 -9.73 -28.27
C ASP A 24 -36.48 -8.80 -28.75
N GLY A 25 -37.14 -9.19 -29.86
CA GLY A 25 -38.36 -8.55 -30.35
C GLY A 25 -39.52 -8.67 -29.35
N MET A 26 -39.70 -9.85 -28.76
CA MET A 26 -40.77 -10.10 -27.78
C MET A 26 -40.53 -9.33 -26.47
N ILE A 27 -39.29 -9.27 -25.98
CA ILE A 27 -38.91 -8.48 -24.79
C ILE A 27 -39.18 -7.00 -25.03
N LYS A 28 -38.75 -6.45 -26.18
CA LYS A 28 -38.95 -5.04 -26.52
C LYS A 28 -40.43 -4.65 -26.56
N LYS A 29 -41.28 -5.51 -27.15
CA LYS A 29 -42.73 -5.28 -27.24
C LYS A 29 -43.43 -5.29 -25.87
N MET A 30 -43.02 -6.18 -24.96
CA MET A 30 -43.55 -6.20 -23.59
C MET A 30 -43.19 -4.95 -22.77
N VAL A 31 -42.07 -4.28 -23.07
CA VAL A 31 -41.67 -3.02 -22.42
C VAL A 31 -42.49 -1.83 -22.96
N GLU A 32 -42.81 -1.85 -24.26
CA GLU A 32 -43.48 -0.72 -24.95
C GLU A 32 -45.00 -0.69 -24.67
N ASP A 33 -45.65 -1.86 -24.57
CA ASP A 33 -47.10 -1.98 -24.33
C ASP A 33 -47.53 -1.73 -22.86
N ASN A 34 -46.61 -1.62 -21.88
CA ASN A 34 -46.99 -1.50 -20.46
C ASN A 34 -46.02 -0.70 -19.54
N PRO A 35 -45.76 0.59 -19.81
CA PRO A 35 -44.77 1.40 -19.10
C PRO A 35 -45.07 1.65 -17.60
N GLN A 36 -46.29 1.37 -17.13
CA GLN A 36 -46.66 1.50 -15.71
C GLN A 36 -46.22 0.30 -14.86
N LEU A 37 -46.04 -0.88 -15.47
CA LEU A 37 -45.79 -2.13 -14.74
C LEU A 37 -44.32 -2.32 -14.32
N PHE A 38 -43.38 -1.58 -14.93
CA PHE A 38 -41.95 -1.66 -14.60
C PHE A 38 -41.50 -0.76 -13.42
N ILE A 39 -42.38 0.08 -12.89
CA ILE A 39 -42.08 0.97 -11.74
C ILE A 39 -42.35 0.25 -10.39
N SER A 40 -42.92 -0.96 -10.40
CA SER A 40 -43.56 -1.58 -9.21
C SER A 40 -42.87 -2.85 -8.66
N THR A 41 -41.84 -3.41 -9.32
CA THR A 41 -41.29 -4.75 -8.96
C THR A 41 -39.90 -4.77 -8.30
N HIS A 42 -39.25 -3.63 -8.07
CA HIS A 42 -38.00 -3.54 -7.30
C HIS A 42 -38.15 -2.86 -5.92
N LEU A 43 -39.24 -3.19 -5.20
CA LEU A 43 -39.53 -2.68 -3.86
C LEU A 43 -39.60 -3.77 -2.76
N VAL A 44 -38.87 -4.87 -2.95
CA VAL A 44 -38.54 -5.88 -1.92
C VAL A 44 -37.11 -6.38 -2.24
N SER A 45 -36.12 -6.47 -1.33
CA SER A 45 -36.13 -6.35 0.12
C SER A 45 -35.10 -5.32 0.59
N ILE A 46 -35.53 -4.31 1.35
CA ILE A 46 -34.61 -3.56 2.21
C ILE A 46 -34.29 -4.48 3.39
N SER A 47 -33.20 -5.25 3.27
CA SER A 47 -32.52 -5.78 4.45
C SER A 47 -32.04 -4.58 5.27
N ILE A 48 -32.84 -4.21 6.27
CA ILE A 48 -32.44 -3.29 7.33
C ILE A 48 -31.29 -3.98 8.06
N ASN A 49 -30.06 -3.75 7.58
CA ASN A 49 -28.87 -4.11 8.30
C ASN A 49 -28.92 -3.35 9.62
N LYS A 50 -29.28 -4.09 10.67
CA LYS A 50 -29.31 -3.61 12.04
C LYS A 50 -28.06 -2.79 12.28
N PHE A 51 -28.26 -1.53 12.63
CA PHE A 51 -27.22 -0.72 13.23
C PHE A 51 -26.70 -1.51 14.44
N MET A 52 -25.55 -2.17 14.30
CA MET A 52 -24.89 -2.84 15.41
C MET A 52 -24.27 -1.75 16.29
N VAL A 53 -25.13 -1.06 17.04
CA VAL A 53 -24.76 -0.34 18.24
C VAL A 53 -24.16 -1.40 19.16
N MET A 54 -22.83 -1.53 19.11
CA MET A 54 -22.11 -2.43 20.01
C MET A 54 -22.47 -2.04 21.44
N SER A 55 -22.99 -2.99 22.22
CA SER A 55 -23.37 -2.74 23.61
C SER A 55 -22.20 -2.05 24.34
N PRO A 56 -22.47 -0.99 25.15
CA PRO A 56 -21.43 -0.32 25.94
C PRO A 56 -20.61 -1.28 26.81
N GLU A 57 -21.19 -2.42 27.19
CA GLU A 57 -20.51 -3.49 27.92
C GLU A 57 -19.46 -4.21 27.07
N LEU A 58 -19.77 -4.49 25.80
CA LEU A 58 -18.87 -5.15 24.85
C LEU A 58 -17.69 -4.24 24.49
N MET A 59 -17.92 -2.92 24.42
CA MET A 59 -16.86 -1.91 24.32
C MET A 59 -15.97 -1.88 25.57
N LYS A 60 -16.54 -1.88 26.78
CA LYS A 60 -15.77 -1.99 28.03
C LYS A 60 -14.97 -3.29 28.11
N GLN A 61 -15.53 -4.42 27.66
CA GLN A 61 -14.86 -5.72 27.64
C GLN A 61 -13.66 -5.73 26.68
N LYS A 62 -13.81 -5.17 25.48
CA LYS A 62 -12.72 -5.06 24.48
C LYS A 62 -11.57 -4.18 25.00
N GLU A 63 -11.88 -3.08 25.68
CA GLU A 63 -10.88 -2.20 26.30
C GLU A 63 -10.17 -2.84 27.51
N ASN A 64 -10.89 -3.59 28.34
CA ASN A 64 -10.30 -4.36 29.44
C ASN A 64 -9.33 -5.44 28.92
N ASN A 65 -9.70 -6.13 27.84
CA ASN A 65 -8.82 -7.10 27.17
C ASN A 65 -7.56 -6.45 26.59
N ARG A 66 -7.67 -5.24 26.00
CA ARG A 66 -6.52 -4.45 25.52
C ARG A 66 -5.55 -4.12 26.67
N LYS A 67 -6.07 -3.59 27.78
CA LYS A 67 -5.30 -3.27 29.00
C LYS A 67 -4.65 -4.52 29.62
N ALA A 68 -5.33 -5.67 29.63
CA ALA A 68 -4.78 -6.92 30.11
C ALA A 68 -3.60 -7.43 29.26
N LYS A 69 -3.70 -7.31 27.92
CA LYS A 69 -2.62 -7.66 26.98
C LYS A 69 -1.39 -6.77 27.18
N GLU A 70 -1.59 -5.47 27.38
CA GLU A 70 -0.50 -4.51 27.63
C GLU A 70 0.22 -4.78 28.96
N ARG A 71 -0.51 -5.05 30.05
CA ARG A 71 0.09 -5.40 31.35
C ARG A 71 0.91 -6.70 31.28
N ARG A 72 0.45 -7.69 30.50
CA ARG A 72 1.23 -8.92 30.22
C ARG A 72 2.53 -8.63 29.46
N LEU A 73 2.52 -7.70 28.51
CA LEU A 73 3.71 -7.30 27.76
C LEU A 73 4.74 -6.57 28.65
N LYS A 74 4.29 -5.58 29.43
CA LYS A 74 5.14 -4.85 30.39
C LYS A 74 5.78 -5.79 31.43
N LYS A 75 5.02 -6.76 31.98
CA LYS A 75 5.55 -7.74 32.94
C LYS A 75 6.63 -8.67 32.34
N LYS A 76 6.58 -8.96 31.03
CA LYS A 76 7.67 -9.68 30.34
C LYS A 76 8.93 -8.82 30.17
N LYS A 77 8.79 -7.51 29.93
CA LYS A 77 9.93 -6.58 29.76
C LYS A 77 10.71 -6.35 31.05
N CYS A 78 10.03 -6.15 32.19
CA CYS A 78 10.70 -5.94 33.48
C CYS A 78 11.48 -7.16 33.97
N LYS A 79 10.98 -8.38 33.72
CA LYS A 79 11.61 -9.63 34.19
C LYS A 79 12.90 -10.02 33.45
N ALA A 80 13.38 -9.17 32.53
CA ALA A 80 14.65 -9.31 31.82
C ALA A 80 15.75 -8.37 32.34
N ALA A 81 15.43 -7.44 33.26
CA ALA A 81 16.35 -6.41 33.78
C ALA A 81 16.90 -6.70 35.18
N GLU A 82 16.47 -7.78 35.83
CA GLU A 82 16.77 -8.10 37.23
C GLU A 82 17.59 -9.40 37.34
N LYS A 83 18.83 -9.36 36.82
CA LYS A 83 19.91 -10.34 37.05
C LYS A 83 21.29 -9.70 36.87
N VAL A 84 21.74 -8.93 37.87
CA VAL A 84 23.08 -8.33 38.00
C VAL A 84 23.44 -8.20 39.49
N ASP A 85 24.28 -9.04 40.10
CA ASP A 85 24.52 -10.44 39.72
C ASP A 85 24.18 -11.41 40.87
N ASP A 86 24.81 -11.49 42.05
CA ASP A 86 26.12 -11.09 42.61
C ASP A 86 26.71 -12.38 43.22
N ASN A 87 27.84 -12.91 42.74
CA ASN A 87 28.68 -13.85 43.50
C ASN A 87 30.04 -14.13 42.81
N ASP A 88 31.12 -13.89 43.53
CA ASP A 88 32.49 -14.27 43.15
C ASP A 88 32.81 -15.68 43.67
N SER A 89 32.79 -16.68 42.77
CA SER A 89 33.57 -17.93 42.90
C SER A 89 33.46 -18.80 41.64
N ALA A 90 34.61 -19.16 41.09
CA ALA A 90 34.78 -20.27 40.15
C ALA A 90 34.55 -21.63 40.87
N PRO A 91 34.40 -22.80 40.18
CA PRO A 91 34.71 -23.03 38.77
C PRO A 91 33.70 -23.87 37.95
N THR A 92 33.95 -23.91 36.63
CA THR A 92 33.59 -24.99 35.68
C THR A 92 32.17 -25.58 35.73
N SER A 93 31.26 -25.03 34.91
CA SER A 93 30.29 -25.88 34.22
C SER A 93 30.14 -25.46 32.75
N LYS A 94 29.98 -26.45 31.86
CA LYS A 94 29.96 -26.28 30.41
C LYS A 94 28.65 -25.60 29.98
N ARG A 95 28.64 -24.26 29.97
CA ARG A 95 27.49 -23.45 29.53
C ARG A 95 27.25 -23.68 28.03
N ALA A 96 26.34 -24.60 27.72
CA ALA A 96 25.93 -24.92 26.36
C ALA A 96 25.56 -23.63 25.62
N LYS A 97 26.18 -23.41 24.45
CA LYS A 97 25.85 -22.30 23.55
C LYS A 97 24.38 -22.45 23.14
N ARG A 98 23.48 -21.70 23.77
CA ARG A 98 22.11 -21.54 23.28
C ARG A 98 22.21 -20.77 21.96
N GLY A 99 22.24 -21.51 20.87
CA GLY A 99 22.22 -20.93 19.53
C GLY A 99 21.06 -19.95 19.43
N LYS A 100 21.30 -18.77 18.85
CA LYS A 100 20.22 -17.97 18.29
C LYS A 100 19.54 -18.87 17.28
N VAL A 101 18.36 -19.39 17.63
CA VAL A 101 17.45 -19.95 16.64
C VAL A 101 17.15 -18.80 15.71
N LYS A 102 17.73 -18.88 14.51
CA LYS A 102 17.32 -18.09 13.36
C LYS A 102 15.84 -18.45 13.20
N VAL A 103 14.97 -17.53 13.61
CA VAL A 103 13.55 -17.63 13.29
C VAL A 103 13.51 -17.46 11.80
N GLU A 104 13.42 -18.59 11.10
CA GLU A 104 13.06 -18.58 9.69
C GLU A 104 11.65 -18.01 9.67
N LEU A 105 11.59 -16.77 9.18
CA LEU A 105 10.35 -16.06 8.96
C LEU A 105 9.76 -16.78 7.74
N GLU A 106 8.98 -17.83 7.99
CA GLU A 106 8.20 -18.42 6.91
C GLU A 106 7.31 -17.31 6.38
N ASP A 107 7.48 -17.05 5.09
CA ASP A 107 6.87 -15.94 4.38
C ASP A 107 5.37 -16.26 4.22
N ASP A 108 4.57 -15.86 5.21
CA ASP A 108 3.08 -15.86 5.24
C ASP A 108 2.49 -14.89 4.18
N LEU A 109 2.98 -14.99 2.94
CA LEU A 109 2.77 -14.07 1.82
C LEU A 109 1.34 -14.03 1.28
N ASP A 110 0.48 -14.95 1.73
CA ASP A 110 -0.88 -15.16 1.19
C ASP A 110 -1.99 -14.76 2.20
N SER A 111 -1.63 -14.09 3.30
CA SER A 111 -2.63 -13.51 4.19
C SER A 111 -3.25 -12.25 3.56
N PRO A 112 -4.59 -12.17 3.37
CA PRO A 112 -5.20 -11.01 2.75
C PRO A 112 -4.96 -9.76 3.59
N THR A 113 -4.30 -8.78 2.99
CA THR A 113 -4.11 -7.45 3.57
C THR A 113 -5.43 -6.69 3.55
N GLU A 114 -5.94 -6.30 4.71
CA GLU A 114 -7.10 -5.40 4.88
C GLU A 114 -6.64 -3.95 4.62
N PHE A 115 -7.37 -3.24 3.77
CA PHE A 115 -7.17 -1.83 3.48
C PHE A 115 -8.29 -0.98 4.09
N THR A 116 -7.94 0.19 4.64
CA THR A 116 -8.89 1.16 5.20
C THR A 116 -8.78 2.50 4.46
N GLY A 117 -9.88 2.92 3.83
CA GLY A 117 -10.04 4.20 3.17
C GLY A 117 -10.99 5.15 3.90
N TYR A 118 -10.92 6.44 3.57
CA TYR A 118 -11.91 7.46 3.96
C TYR A 118 -12.60 7.96 2.70
N ILE A 119 -13.93 7.95 2.69
CA ILE A 119 -14.70 8.36 1.51
C ILE A 119 -15.17 9.81 1.67
N HIS A 120 -14.87 10.62 0.65
CA HIS A 120 -15.28 12.01 0.53
C HIS A 120 -16.11 12.18 -0.74
N VAL A 121 -17.39 12.53 -0.60
CA VAL A 121 -18.30 12.76 -1.73
C VAL A 121 -18.37 14.25 -2.02
N LEU A 122 -18.21 14.62 -3.28
CA LEU A 122 -18.42 16.00 -3.73
C LEU A 122 -19.87 16.40 -3.47
N LYS A 123 -20.09 17.45 -2.68
CA LYS A 123 -21.44 18.00 -2.47
C LYS A 123 -21.92 18.62 -3.79
N PRO A 124 -23.13 18.31 -4.28
CA PRO A 124 -23.67 19.00 -5.43
C PRO A 124 -23.74 20.49 -5.13
N LEU A 125 -23.10 21.30 -5.97
CA LEU A 125 -23.17 22.76 -5.83
C LEU A 125 -24.65 23.16 -5.91
N PRO A 126 -25.19 23.90 -4.93
CA PRO A 126 -26.56 24.39 -5.03
C PRO A 126 -26.67 25.21 -6.30
N ALA A 127 -27.71 24.96 -7.11
CA ALA A 127 -27.91 25.66 -8.37
C ALA A 127 -27.84 27.17 -8.11
N LEU A 128 -26.79 27.80 -8.63
CA LEU A 128 -26.47 29.19 -8.30
C LEU A 128 -27.67 30.05 -8.71
N PRO A 129 -28.23 30.88 -7.80
CA PRO A 129 -29.30 31.79 -8.17
C PRO A 129 -28.81 32.70 -9.31
N PRO A 130 -29.70 33.08 -10.26
CA PRO A 130 -29.31 33.85 -11.44
C PRO A 130 -28.53 35.12 -11.02
N PRO A 131 -27.44 35.46 -11.73
CA PRO A 131 -26.40 36.34 -11.22
C PRO A 131 -26.91 37.77 -10.96
N LYS A 132 -27.20 38.08 -9.69
CA LYS A 132 -27.48 39.44 -9.24
C LYS A 132 -26.19 40.25 -9.14
N SER A 133 -25.89 40.97 -10.22
CA SER A 133 -24.95 42.10 -10.36
C SER A 133 -23.73 42.19 -9.42
N ARG A 134 -22.55 41.95 -10.00
CA ARG A 134 -21.27 42.62 -9.66
C ARG A 134 -20.81 42.58 -8.19
N SER A 135 -20.40 41.40 -7.72
CA SER A 135 -19.37 41.29 -6.68
C SER A 135 -18.23 40.38 -7.18
N ALA A 136 -17.05 40.49 -6.57
CA ALA A 136 -15.84 39.84 -7.06
C ALA A 136 -15.96 38.30 -7.05
N LYS A 137 -15.52 37.64 -8.12
CA LYS A 137 -15.51 36.18 -8.25
C LYS A 137 -14.53 35.53 -7.27
N SER A 138 -14.99 35.17 -6.07
CA SER A 138 -14.36 34.06 -5.34
C SER A 138 -14.53 32.79 -6.17
N LYS A 139 -13.47 31.96 -6.26
CA LYS A 139 -13.63 30.62 -6.84
C LYS A 139 -14.56 29.82 -5.90
N PRO A 140 -15.56 29.08 -6.42
CA PRO A 140 -16.41 28.26 -5.57
C PRO A 140 -15.53 27.22 -4.87
N GLU A 141 -15.50 27.26 -3.54
CA GLU A 141 -14.77 26.31 -2.72
C GLU A 141 -15.44 24.93 -2.84
N VAL A 142 -14.64 23.92 -3.15
CA VAL A 142 -15.13 22.55 -3.39
C VAL A 142 -15.47 21.90 -2.06
N GLN A 143 -16.77 21.89 -1.71
CA GLN A 143 -17.26 21.29 -0.47
C GLN A 143 -17.41 19.77 -0.61
N TYR A 144 -16.77 19.03 0.29
CA TYR A 144 -16.88 17.57 0.39
C TYR A 144 -17.69 17.16 1.63
N ILE A 145 -18.46 16.08 1.51
CA ILE A 145 -19.13 15.40 2.61
C ILE A 145 -18.30 14.15 2.94
N SER A 146 -17.83 14.02 4.18
CA SER A 146 -17.16 12.79 4.65
C SER A 146 -18.19 11.70 4.98
N CYS A 147 -18.14 10.56 4.28
CA CYS A 147 -19.08 9.45 4.50
C CYS A 147 -18.60 8.47 5.60
N GLY A 148 -17.32 8.47 5.96
CA GLY A 148 -16.78 7.63 7.03
C GLY A 148 -15.60 6.76 6.59
N LEU A 149 -15.31 5.72 7.38
CA LEU A 149 -14.29 4.72 7.07
C LEU A 149 -14.88 3.54 6.31
N PHE A 150 -14.16 3.10 5.29
CA PHE A 150 -14.48 1.98 4.43
C PHE A 150 -13.34 0.97 4.45
N ASN A 151 -13.65 -0.30 4.71
CA ASN A 151 -12.68 -1.38 4.73
C ASN A 151 -12.97 -2.39 3.61
N PHE A 152 -11.90 -2.93 3.01
CA PHE A 152 -11.96 -3.95 1.97
C PHE A 152 -10.63 -4.73 1.94
N ASP A 153 -10.65 -5.94 1.40
CA ASP A 153 -9.46 -6.79 1.33
C ASP A 153 -8.73 -6.65 -0.01
N SER A 154 -7.41 -6.86 0.01
CA SER A 154 -6.55 -6.96 -1.19
C SER A 154 -7.01 -8.00 -2.21
N ASN A 155 -7.66 -9.08 -1.76
CA ASN A 155 -8.18 -10.15 -2.62
C ASN A 155 -9.60 -9.87 -3.15
N CYS A 156 -10.14 -8.67 -2.90
CA CYS A 156 -11.46 -8.25 -3.36
C CYS A 156 -11.45 -7.98 -4.89
N SER A 157 -12.37 -8.59 -5.64
CA SER A 157 -12.53 -8.26 -7.05
C SER A 157 -13.04 -6.83 -7.23
N PHE A 158 -12.78 -6.23 -8.39
CA PHE A 158 -13.19 -4.84 -8.65
C PHE A 158 -14.71 -4.65 -8.55
N ASP A 159 -15.50 -5.58 -9.10
CA ASP A 159 -16.97 -5.53 -9.02
C ASP A 159 -17.48 -5.63 -7.58
N LEU A 160 -16.84 -6.46 -6.76
CA LEU A 160 -17.16 -6.57 -5.33
C LEU A 160 -16.78 -5.28 -4.60
N PHE A 161 -15.61 -4.69 -4.87
CA PHE A 161 -15.21 -3.40 -4.33
C PHE A 161 -16.22 -2.29 -4.68
N VAL A 162 -16.66 -2.18 -5.94
CA VAL A 162 -17.68 -1.20 -6.36
C VAL A 162 -19.02 -1.49 -5.68
N THR A 163 -19.39 -2.75 -5.47
CA THR A 163 -20.62 -3.15 -4.77
C THR A 163 -20.58 -2.76 -3.28
N ILE A 164 -19.47 -2.99 -2.58
CA ILE A 164 -19.30 -2.56 -1.18
C ILE A 164 -19.30 -1.01 -1.11
N LEU A 165 -18.65 -0.33 -2.07
CA LEU A 165 -18.60 1.13 -2.15
C LEU A 165 -19.99 1.74 -2.36
N ALA A 166 -20.81 1.14 -3.24
CA ALA A 166 -22.19 1.54 -3.49
C ALA A 166 -23.08 1.35 -2.25
N THR A 167 -22.88 0.23 -1.52
CA THR A 167 -23.54 -0.06 -0.25
C THR A 167 -23.19 0.99 0.82
N PHE A 168 -21.95 1.51 0.81
CA PHE A 168 -21.48 2.55 1.73
C PHE A 168 -21.92 3.97 1.35
N LEU A 169 -22.25 4.20 0.07
CA LEU A 169 -22.72 5.48 -0.48
C LEU A 169 -24.27 5.58 -0.62
N PRO A 170 -25.03 4.74 0.10
CA PRO A 170 -26.37 4.28 -0.24
C PRO A 170 -26.85 4.55 -1.69
N CYS A 171 -26.12 4.04 -2.68
CA CYS A 171 -26.43 4.25 -4.10
C CYS A 171 -26.36 2.94 -4.91
N ALA A 172 -26.80 2.98 -6.16
CA ALA A 172 -26.61 1.87 -7.09
C ALA A 172 -25.17 1.89 -7.64
N PRO A 173 -24.53 0.72 -7.88
CA PRO A 173 -23.19 0.65 -8.49
C PRO A 173 -23.06 1.46 -9.79
N SER A 174 -24.09 1.44 -10.63
CA SER A 174 -24.18 2.20 -11.90
C SER A 174 -24.20 3.73 -11.74
N HIS A 175 -24.47 4.24 -10.53
CA HIS A 175 -24.42 5.68 -10.24
C HIS A 175 -23.01 6.15 -9.82
N ILE A 176 -22.06 5.24 -9.61
CA ILE A 176 -20.67 5.56 -9.30
C ILE A 176 -19.93 5.84 -10.61
N VAL A 177 -19.70 7.11 -10.91
CA VAL A 177 -18.92 7.53 -12.08
C VAL A 177 -17.43 7.37 -11.79
N LEU A 178 -16.91 6.16 -12.00
CA LEU A 178 -15.53 5.75 -11.68
C LEU A 178 -14.47 6.67 -12.31
N GLU A 179 -14.71 7.16 -13.53
CA GLU A 179 -13.83 8.15 -14.22
C GLU A 179 -13.60 9.45 -13.43
N LYS A 180 -14.50 9.78 -12.50
CA LYS A 180 -14.43 10.97 -11.63
C LYS A 180 -14.08 10.62 -10.18
N THR A 181 -13.81 9.36 -9.88
CA THR A 181 -13.33 8.95 -8.56
C THR A 181 -11.82 9.07 -8.49
N GLU A 182 -11.36 9.83 -7.51
CA GLU A 182 -9.94 10.04 -7.22
C GLU A 182 -9.63 9.50 -5.83
N TRP A 183 -8.42 8.98 -5.66
CA TRP A 183 -7.88 8.58 -4.36
C TRP A 183 -6.62 9.37 -4.04
N LYS A 184 -6.32 9.51 -2.75
CA LYS A 184 -5.13 10.21 -2.27
C LYS A 184 -4.56 9.49 -1.05
N SER A 185 -3.26 9.21 -1.08
CA SER A 185 -2.55 8.70 0.09
C SER A 185 -2.59 9.72 1.23
N ARG A 186 -2.92 9.28 2.45
CA ARG A 186 -2.87 10.13 3.66
C ARG A 186 -1.44 10.62 3.98
N THR A 187 -0.43 9.89 3.53
CA THR A 187 0.98 10.20 3.76
C THR A 187 1.77 9.84 2.50
N PRO A 188 2.53 10.76 1.89
CA PRO A 188 2.69 12.17 2.28
C PRO A 188 1.43 13.02 2.01
N ALA A 189 1.18 14.04 2.84
CA ALA A 189 -0.01 14.89 2.73
C ALA A 189 -0.09 15.68 1.42
N ASN A 190 1.05 15.91 0.76
CA ASN A 190 1.16 16.65 -0.50
C ASN A 190 1.05 15.78 -1.75
N HIS A 191 0.73 14.47 -1.61
CA HIS A 191 0.51 13.62 -2.78
C HIS A 191 -0.64 14.19 -3.64
N PRO A 192 -0.50 14.27 -4.97
CA PRO A 192 -1.61 14.63 -5.85
C PRO A 192 -2.72 13.57 -5.75
N PRO A 193 -3.99 13.93 -5.97
CA PRO A 193 -5.02 12.93 -6.21
C PRO A 193 -4.65 12.13 -7.47
N LEU A 194 -4.89 10.82 -7.43
CA LEU A 194 -4.74 9.90 -8.55
C LEU A 194 -6.12 9.36 -8.94
N PRO A 195 -6.39 9.07 -10.22
CA PRO A 195 -7.63 8.41 -10.62
C PRO A 195 -7.73 7.02 -9.98
N LEU A 196 -8.94 6.59 -9.64
CA LEU A 196 -9.21 5.26 -9.09
C LEU A 196 -9.21 4.19 -10.21
N MET A 197 -8.07 4.06 -10.88
CA MET A 197 -7.82 3.01 -11.88
C MET A 197 -7.52 1.69 -11.16
N TRP A 198 -8.28 0.64 -11.46
CA TRP A 198 -8.15 -0.67 -10.80
C TRP A 198 -6.76 -1.31 -10.95
N GLN A 199 -6.06 -0.99 -12.04
CA GLN A 199 -4.73 -1.51 -12.40
C GLN A 199 -3.61 -1.02 -11.47
N ASP A 200 -3.71 0.21 -10.96
CA ASP A 200 -2.70 0.82 -10.11
C ASP A 200 -2.85 0.42 -8.63
N TRP A 201 -4.05 -0.01 -8.23
CA TRP A 201 -4.37 -0.31 -6.84
C TRP A 201 -3.91 -1.69 -6.38
N ILE A 202 -4.03 -2.71 -7.23
CA ILE A 202 -3.61 -4.10 -6.92
C ILE A 202 -2.10 -4.19 -6.68
N GLN A 203 -1.30 -3.32 -7.31
CA GLN A 203 0.15 -3.30 -7.13
C GLN A 203 0.58 -2.64 -5.81
N GLY A 204 -0.38 -2.08 -5.06
CA GLY A 204 -0.17 -1.23 -3.90
C GLY A 204 0.62 0.04 -4.22
N PRO A 205 0.91 0.88 -3.21
CA PRO A 205 2.07 1.74 -3.30
C PRO A 205 3.29 0.84 -3.39
N ARG A 206 3.75 0.53 -4.61
CA ARG A 206 5.06 -0.06 -4.86
C ARG A 206 6.02 0.74 -3.99
N LYS A 207 6.63 0.11 -2.97
CA LYS A 207 7.73 0.73 -2.22
C LYS A 207 8.66 1.26 -3.29
N PRO A 208 8.90 2.59 -3.39
CA PRO A 208 9.63 3.17 -4.51
C PRO A 208 10.88 2.35 -4.62
N ALA A 209 11.05 1.66 -5.77
CA ALA A 209 11.94 0.51 -5.88
C ALA A 209 13.24 0.93 -5.22
N ALA A 210 13.51 0.36 -4.04
CA ALA A 210 14.50 0.96 -3.16
C ALA A 210 15.81 0.63 -3.83
N ASP A 211 16.30 1.55 -4.67
CA ASP A 211 17.39 1.36 -5.63
C ASP A 211 18.47 0.65 -4.86
N ALA A 212 18.59 -0.66 -5.11
CA ALA A 212 19.03 -1.61 -4.09
C ALA A 212 20.37 -1.14 -3.59
N LEU A 213 20.36 -0.49 -2.41
CA LEU A 213 21.38 0.50 -2.09
C LEU A 213 22.71 -0.22 -2.18
N LEU A 214 23.49 0.11 -3.22
CA LEU A 214 24.57 -0.73 -3.72
C LEU A 214 25.83 -0.60 -2.86
N TRP A 215 25.61 -0.61 -1.54
CA TRP A 215 26.49 -1.22 -0.57
C TRP A 215 26.51 -2.72 -0.88
N ASP A 216 27.21 -3.06 -1.95
CA ASP A 216 27.57 -4.44 -2.28
C ASP A 216 28.59 -4.91 -1.24
N THR A 217 28.11 -5.17 -0.01
CA THR A 217 28.85 -5.86 1.06
C THR A 217 28.94 -7.34 0.70
N ASN A 218 29.54 -7.61 -0.45
CA ASN A 218 29.74 -8.92 -1.01
C ASN A 218 30.94 -9.58 -0.33
N ASP A 219 30.80 -9.86 0.98
CA ASP A 219 31.77 -10.61 1.78
C ASP A 219 31.85 -12.10 1.38
N ASN A 220 31.51 -12.42 0.12
CA ASN A 220 31.38 -13.77 -0.40
C ASN A 220 32.19 -13.98 -1.69
N ASP A 221 33.38 -13.35 -1.76
CA ASP A 221 34.48 -13.75 -2.64
C ASP A 221 35.04 -15.12 -2.25
N ASN A 222 34.21 -16.16 -2.40
CA ASN A 222 34.59 -17.56 -2.22
C ASN A 222 35.18 -18.16 -3.52
N ASN A 223 35.67 -17.29 -4.42
CA ASN A 223 36.29 -17.67 -5.67
C ASN A 223 37.81 -17.59 -5.50
N GLY A 224 38.51 -18.72 -5.61
CA GLY A 224 39.89 -18.91 -5.16
C GLY A 224 41.01 -18.14 -5.89
N ASN A 225 40.71 -17.02 -6.54
CA ASN A 225 41.72 -16.11 -7.03
C ASN A 225 42.35 -15.37 -5.85
N LYS A 226 43.63 -15.68 -5.63
CA LYS A 226 44.52 -15.06 -4.65
C LYS A 226 44.78 -13.60 -5.03
N VAL A 227 43.83 -12.71 -4.74
CA VAL A 227 44.03 -11.26 -4.77
C VAL A 227 45.18 -10.95 -3.82
N GLU A 228 46.17 -10.19 -4.28
CA GLU A 228 47.32 -9.83 -3.47
C GLU A 228 46.87 -9.06 -2.23
N ALA A 229 47.45 -9.39 -1.08
CA ALA A 229 47.02 -8.86 0.20
C ALA A 229 47.27 -7.34 0.29
N GLY A 230 46.26 -6.55 -0.07
CA GLY A 230 46.08 -5.21 0.48
C GLY A 230 46.14 -5.29 2.02
N PRO A 231 46.63 -4.24 2.71
CA PRO A 231 47.31 -4.33 4.01
C PRO A 231 46.48 -4.98 5.14
N SER A 232 46.47 -6.31 5.15
CA SER A 232 45.83 -7.16 6.14
C SER A 232 46.67 -7.16 7.42
N ASN A 233 46.41 -6.19 8.29
CA ASN A 233 46.71 -6.13 9.73
C ASN A 233 46.51 -4.72 10.31
N GLY A 234 46.03 -3.76 9.52
CA GLY A 234 45.47 -2.52 10.07
C GLY A 234 44.20 -2.84 10.87
N VAL A 235 44.33 -3.10 12.18
CA VAL A 235 43.21 -3.03 13.12
C VAL A 235 42.56 -1.67 12.91
N PHE A 236 41.32 -1.66 12.46
CA PHE A 236 40.61 -0.42 12.19
C PHE A 236 40.48 0.35 13.50
N ASP A 237 41.16 1.49 13.58
CA ASP A 237 41.40 2.20 14.83
C ASP A 237 40.16 2.99 15.25
N TYR A 238 39.25 2.30 15.93
CA TYR A 238 38.02 2.89 16.47
C TYR A 238 38.30 4.01 17.49
N THR A 239 39.52 4.16 18.04
CA THR A 239 39.85 5.29 18.94
C THR A 239 39.84 6.64 18.21
N LYS A 240 39.92 6.65 16.88
CA LYS A 240 39.68 7.85 16.05
C LYS A 240 38.19 8.17 15.82
N LEU A 241 37.31 7.21 16.10
CA LEU A 241 35.85 7.32 15.99
C LEU A 241 35.15 7.42 17.35
N GLU A 242 35.89 7.24 18.45
CA GLU A 242 35.47 7.72 19.76
C GLU A 242 35.32 9.24 19.68
N ALA A 243 34.08 9.69 19.50
CA ALA A 243 33.73 11.09 19.46
C ALA A 243 34.24 11.74 20.75
N ARG A 244 35.24 12.64 20.60
CA ARG A 244 35.64 13.54 21.68
C ARG A 244 34.38 14.26 22.19
N THR A 245 34.32 14.45 23.49
CA THR A 245 33.10 14.82 24.22
C THR A 245 32.37 15.99 23.55
N THR A 246 31.04 15.96 23.62
CA THR A 246 30.10 16.91 23.00
C THR A 246 30.11 18.30 23.66
N GLU A 247 31.31 18.84 23.87
CA GLU A 247 31.60 20.17 24.40
C GLU A 247 31.87 21.18 23.28
N GLU A 248 32.35 20.72 22.12
CA GLU A 248 32.44 21.55 20.91
C GLU A 248 31.04 21.97 20.45
N SER A 249 30.89 23.27 20.18
CA SER A 249 29.66 23.84 19.62
C SER A 249 29.34 23.23 18.26
N VAL A 250 28.07 23.15 17.89
CA VAL A 250 27.63 22.68 16.55
C VAL A 250 28.34 23.43 15.42
N ASN A 251 28.70 24.70 15.63
CA ASN A 251 29.49 25.48 14.68
C ASN A 251 30.94 25.00 14.57
N GLU A 252 31.57 24.59 15.68
CA GLU A 252 32.95 24.07 15.70
C GLU A 252 33.01 22.67 15.08
N GLN A 253 32.03 21.82 15.37
CA GLN A 253 31.85 20.52 14.71
C GLN A 253 31.64 20.68 13.19
N LYS A 254 30.88 21.70 12.77
CA LYS A 254 30.74 22.01 11.35
C LYS A 254 32.07 22.46 10.73
N ILE A 255 32.82 23.35 11.39
CA ILE A 255 34.13 23.82 10.90
C ILE A 255 35.15 22.68 10.84
N SER A 256 35.17 21.76 11.81
CA SER A 256 36.08 20.62 11.83
C SER A 256 35.71 19.58 10.75
N PHE A 257 34.42 19.32 10.55
CA PHE A 257 33.91 18.50 9.46
C PHE A 257 34.26 19.10 8.09
N ASP A 258 33.87 20.35 7.83
CA ASP A 258 34.12 21.06 6.57
C ASP A 258 35.64 21.10 6.26
N ARG A 259 36.50 21.31 7.27
CA ARG A 259 37.97 21.25 7.13
C ARG A 259 38.48 19.85 6.81
N SER A 260 37.91 18.79 7.40
CA SER A 260 38.31 17.41 7.14
C SER A 260 37.87 16.90 5.77
N VAL A 261 36.76 17.43 5.25
CA VAL A 261 36.14 17.04 3.97
C VAL A 261 36.66 17.86 2.78
N ALA A 262 37.13 19.09 3.01
CA ALA A 262 37.70 19.97 1.98
C ALA A 262 38.67 19.30 0.98
N PRO A 263 39.73 18.57 1.38
CA PRO A 263 40.66 17.96 0.42
C PRO A 263 40.00 16.93 -0.50
N TYR A 264 39.03 16.15 0.01
CA TYR A 264 38.29 15.18 -0.81
C TYR A 264 37.34 15.87 -1.79
N VAL A 265 36.79 17.03 -1.41
CA VAL A 265 35.96 17.87 -2.32
C VAL A 265 36.82 18.50 -3.41
N GLU A 266 38.07 18.87 -3.13
CA GLU A 266 39.02 19.34 -4.13
C GLU A 266 39.42 18.22 -5.10
N GLU A 267 39.76 17.01 -4.61
CA GLU A 267 40.04 15.84 -5.45
C GLU A 267 38.84 15.49 -6.36
N LEU A 268 37.62 15.51 -5.82
CA LEU A 268 36.41 15.26 -6.61
C LEU A 268 36.18 16.31 -7.69
N LYS A 269 36.48 17.60 -7.44
CA LYS A 269 36.37 18.67 -8.44
C LYS A 269 37.43 18.57 -9.53
N GLU A 270 38.65 18.17 -9.19
CA GLU A 270 39.72 17.92 -10.17
C GLU A 270 39.37 16.72 -11.07
N ARG A 271 38.83 15.65 -10.47
CA ARG A 271 38.45 14.41 -11.17
C ARG A 271 37.17 14.54 -12.00
N TRP A 272 36.25 15.44 -11.60
CA TRP A 272 34.97 15.67 -12.25
C TRP A 272 34.73 17.18 -12.45
N PRO A 273 35.41 17.82 -13.41
CA PRO A 273 35.22 19.24 -13.68
C PRO A 273 33.77 19.55 -14.08
N GLU A 274 33.21 20.64 -13.53
CA GLU A 274 31.79 21.01 -13.63
C GLU A 274 31.26 21.19 -15.07
N ASN A 275 32.16 21.21 -16.06
CA ASN A 275 31.86 21.37 -17.49
C ASN A 275 31.93 20.04 -18.29
N SER A 276 32.01 18.87 -17.62
CA SER A 276 31.93 17.57 -18.31
C SER A 276 30.49 17.33 -18.81
N THR A 277 30.32 17.29 -20.12
CA THR A 277 29.02 17.39 -20.83
C THR A 277 28.10 16.18 -20.71
N GLY A 278 28.39 15.22 -19.82
CA GLY A 278 27.66 13.95 -19.71
C GLY A 278 26.97 13.67 -18.36
N LYS A 279 27.46 14.24 -17.25
CA LYS A 279 26.94 13.92 -15.90
C LYS A 279 27.08 15.14 -14.97
N GLN A 280 25.99 15.87 -14.76
CA GLN A 280 25.92 16.88 -13.70
C GLN A 280 25.79 16.19 -12.35
N ILE A 281 26.75 16.43 -11.45
CA ILE A 281 26.59 16.11 -10.04
C ILE A 281 25.55 17.10 -9.49
N TYR A 282 24.45 16.59 -8.92
CA TYR A 282 23.44 17.41 -8.26
C TYR A 282 24.05 18.07 -7.00
N THR A 283 24.64 19.26 -7.15
CA THR A 283 24.87 20.14 -6.01
C THR A 283 23.52 20.74 -5.63
N ASP A 284 23.05 20.46 -4.41
CA ASP A 284 21.79 20.99 -3.87
C ASP A 284 21.91 22.49 -3.57
N LYS A 285 21.93 23.29 -4.64
CA LYS A 285 21.92 24.75 -4.63
C LYS A 285 20.48 25.26 -4.66
N LEU A 286 19.62 24.73 -3.77
CA LEU A 286 18.39 25.39 -3.39
C LEU A 286 18.72 26.62 -2.55
N GLY A 287 19.12 27.70 -3.24
CA GLY A 287 19.35 29.00 -2.64
C GLY A 287 18.05 29.56 -2.07
N TYR A 288 17.93 29.55 -0.75
CA TYR A 288 16.98 30.41 -0.05
C TYR A 288 17.47 31.86 -0.17
N HIS A 289 16.79 32.62 -1.03
CA HIS A 289 16.85 34.08 -1.09
C HIS A 289 15.66 34.69 -0.35
#